data_AF-A0A1K2E115-F1
#
_entry.id   AF-A0A1K2E115-F1
#
_cell.length_a   1.000
_cell.length_b   1.000
_cell.length_c   1.000
_cell.angle_alpha   90.00
_cell.angle_beta   90.00
_cell.angle_gamma   90.00
#
_symmetry.space_group_name_H-M   'P 1'
#
loop_
_entity.id
_entity.type
_entity.pdbx_description
1 polymer ?
#
loop_
_entity_poly.entity_id
_entity_poly.type
_entity_poly.pdbx_seq_one_letter_code
_entity_poly.pdbx_strand_id
1 'polypeptide(L)'
;MKLHKVLAINGAPIALVKEDVRLDATSPGRANFTVQSSVPLKGLVTLDIGYNQGTLQRHFIGYVERCTAANAVEQVLFCRELAAVLANPLPMNLRHVDLRAVLAEISQQTGLRFRVPDRPYAGVKAPYFYSLAAGYQAMDSLARVFGIPDFTWHQQGNGEVFVGSWADSFFGVRAPLQIPTELFDGYQGNQSAMVAALPGLRPGATINAGERVTSVALANDQMAIRWKTQSAAA
;
A
#
# COMPACT_ATOMS: atom_id res chain seq x y z
N MET A 1 1.92 19.04 -18.79
CA MET A 1 2.78 17.85 -18.65
C MET A 1 1.87 16.62 -18.65
N LYS A 2 2.12 15.59 -19.46
CA LYS A 2 1.21 14.43 -19.57
C LYS A 2 1.65 13.32 -18.62
N LEU A 3 0.75 12.82 -17.78
CA LEU A 3 1.01 11.65 -16.94
C LEU A 3 0.98 10.39 -17.80
N HIS A 4 2.09 9.67 -17.85
CA HIS A 4 2.21 8.36 -18.48
C HIS A 4 1.78 7.28 -17.49
N LYS A 5 0.98 6.33 -17.96
CA LYS A 5 0.47 5.20 -17.18
C LYS A 5 0.66 3.93 -17.98
N VAL A 6 1.20 2.91 -17.34
CA VAL A 6 1.33 1.56 -17.91
C VAL A 6 0.66 0.59 -16.96
N LEU A 7 -0.47 0.02 -17.41
CA LEU A 7 -1.12 -1.09 -16.73
C LEU A 7 -0.63 -2.39 -17.38
N ALA A 8 -0.25 -3.37 -16.57
CA ALA A 8 0.10 -4.70 -17.04
C ALA A 8 -0.62 -5.78 -16.24
N ILE A 9 -1.01 -6.85 -16.94
CA ILE A 9 -1.62 -8.05 -16.37
C ILE A 9 -0.67 -9.22 -16.63
N ASN A 10 -0.22 -9.90 -15.58
CA ASN A 10 0.81 -10.96 -15.65
C ASN A 10 2.08 -10.51 -16.40
N GLY A 11 2.46 -9.23 -16.26
CA GLY A 11 3.62 -8.64 -16.92
C GLY A 11 3.39 -8.20 -18.37
N ALA A 12 2.25 -8.53 -18.99
CA ALA A 12 1.91 -8.06 -20.32
C ALA A 12 1.15 -6.72 -20.26
N PRO A 13 1.64 -5.65 -20.94
CA PRO A 13 0.93 -4.38 -20.99
C PRO A 13 -0.46 -4.54 -21.62
N ILE A 14 -1.45 -3.83 -21.07
CA ILE A 14 -2.82 -3.78 -21.58
C ILE A 14 -3.29 -2.33 -21.73
N ALA A 15 -4.13 -2.08 -22.73
CA ALA A 15 -4.70 -0.75 -22.95
C ALA A 15 -5.66 -0.38 -21.81
N LEU A 16 -5.22 0.58 -20.99
CA LEU A 16 -5.98 1.17 -19.90
C LEU A 16 -6.94 2.24 -20.44
N VAL A 17 -8.22 2.12 -20.13
CA VAL A 17 -9.27 3.10 -20.47
C VAL A 17 -9.51 4.05 -19.30
N LYS A 18 -9.63 3.50 -18.08
CA LYS A 18 -9.92 4.27 -16.86
C LYS A 18 -9.34 3.59 -15.63
N GLU A 19 -8.88 4.38 -14.67
CA GLU A 19 -8.49 3.91 -13.34
C GLU A 19 -9.15 4.70 -12.19
N ASP A 20 -9.38 4.02 -11.07
CA ASP A 20 -9.59 4.58 -9.74
C ASP A 20 -8.76 3.70 -8.79
N VAL A 21 -7.65 4.23 -8.28
CA VAL A 21 -6.75 3.50 -7.36
C VAL A 21 -6.78 4.18 -6.02
N ARG A 22 -6.99 3.42 -4.94
CA ARG A 22 -7.01 3.91 -3.55
C ARG A 22 -6.02 3.13 -2.72
N LEU A 23 -5.07 3.86 -2.14
CA LEU A 23 -4.09 3.35 -1.19
C LEU A 23 -4.37 3.96 0.17
N ASP A 24 -4.41 3.15 1.22
CA ASP A 24 -4.71 3.59 2.58
C ASP A 24 -3.65 3.08 3.57
N ALA A 25 -3.39 3.84 4.63
CA ALA A 25 -2.38 3.48 5.63
C ALA A 25 -2.78 2.30 6.54
N THR A 26 -4.08 2.01 6.65
CA THR A 26 -4.64 1.04 7.60
C THR A 26 -5.32 -0.15 6.92
N SER A 27 -5.28 -0.23 5.59
CA SER A 27 -5.85 -1.35 4.85
C SER A 27 -5.16 -1.51 3.50
N PRO A 28 -5.02 -2.74 2.97
CA PRO A 28 -4.48 -2.93 1.63
C PRO A 28 -5.24 -2.15 0.58
N GLY A 29 -4.48 -1.56 -0.36
CA GLY A 29 -5.04 -0.75 -1.43
C GLY A 29 -5.97 -1.54 -2.35
N ARG A 30 -6.83 -0.80 -3.04
CA ARG A 30 -7.83 -1.32 -3.99
C ARG A 30 -7.76 -0.52 -5.28
N ALA A 31 -8.12 -1.15 -6.39
CA ALA A 31 -8.21 -0.47 -7.66
C ALA A 31 -9.38 -0.99 -8.50
N ASN A 32 -9.98 -0.08 -9.27
CA ASN A 32 -10.84 -0.42 -10.40
C ASN A 32 -10.14 0.02 -11.68
N PHE A 33 -9.98 -0.91 -12.62
CA PHE A 33 -9.44 -0.62 -13.95
C PHE A 33 -10.45 -1.00 -15.03
N THR A 34 -10.80 -0.06 -15.91
CA THR A 34 -11.44 -0.39 -17.18
C THR A 34 -10.35 -0.58 -18.22
N VAL A 35 -10.36 -1.73 -18.91
CA VAL A 35 -9.33 -2.11 -19.88
C VAL A 35 -9.96 -2.61 -21.18
N GLN A 36 -9.26 -2.45 -22.30
CA GLN A 36 -9.70 -3.02 -23.57
C GLN A 36 -9.37 -4.52 -23.60
N SER A 37 -10.41 -5.35 -23.51
CA SER A 37 -10.33 -6.80 -23.65
C SER A 37 -11.73 -7.37 -23.93
N SER A 38 -11.84 -8.22 -24.95
CA SER A 38 -13.07 -8.97 -25.24
C SER A 38 -13.23 -10.21 -24.36
N VAL A 39 -12.21 -10.57 -23.58
CA VAL A 39 -12.22 -11.76 -22.71
C VAL A 39 -11.95 -11.39 -21.25
N PRO A 40 -12.48 -12.15 -20.27
CA PRO A 40 -12.17 -11.97 -18.86
C PRO A 40 -10.67 -12.12 -18.57
N LEU A 41 -10.15 -11.30 -17.66
CA LEU A 41 -8.75 -11.29 -17.25
C LEU A 41 -8.58 -11.75 -15.79
N LYS A 42 -7.43 -12.35 -15.48
CA LYS A 42 -7.06 -12.79 -14.14
C LYS A 42 -5.55 -12.72 -13.93
N GLY A 43 -5.14 -12.69 -12.67
CA GLY A 43 -3.74 -12.76 -12.26
C GLY A 43 -3.21 -11.45 -11.69
N LEU A 44 -1.89 -11.27 -11.75
CA LEU A 44 -1.19 -10.14 -11.16
C LEU A 44 -1.41 -8.87 -11.96
N VAL A 45 -1.57 -7.74 -11.27
CA VAL A 45 -1.82 -6.43 -11.85
C VAL A 45 -0.77 -5.45 -11.35
N THR A 46 -0.20 -4.67 -12.26
CA THR A 46 0.69 -3.56 -11.91
C THR A 46 0.26 -2.29 -12.64
N LEU A 47 0.20 -1.18 -11.91
CA LEU A 47 0.10 0.16 -12.49
C LEU A 47 1.38 0.94 -12.18
N ASP A 48 2.06 1.34 -13.24
CA ASP A 48 3.25 2.18 -13.22
C ASP A 48 2.90 3.58 -13.74
N ILE A 49 3.29 4.64 -13.01
CA ILE A 49 3.01 6.04 -13.38
C ILE A 49 4.28 6.88 -13.39
N GLY A 50 4.33 7.89 -14.27
CA GLY A 50 5.45 8.82 -14.34
C GLY A 50 5.17 9.97 -15.32
N TYR A 51 5.99 11.01 -15.28
CA TYR A 51 5.88 12.11 -16.23
C TYR A 51 7.00 12.09 -17.25
N ASN A 52 6.67 12.50 -18.47
CA ASN A 52 7.61 12.62 -19.59
C ASN A 52 8.36 11.30 -19.84
N GLN A 53 9.57 11.35 -20.41
CA GLN A 53 10.47 10.19 -20.56
C GLN A 53 11.14 9.77 -19.22
N GLY A 54 10.60 10.20 -18.07
CA GLY A 54 11.11 9.85 -16.75
C GLY A 54 10.82 8.40 -16.37
N THR A 55 11.53 7.90 -15.35
CA THR A 55 11.33 6.55 -14.82
C THR A 55 9.93 6.39 -14.24
N LEU A 56 9.19 5.39 -14.71
CA LEU A 56 7.89 5.05 -14.15
C LEU A 56 8.04 4.44 -12.76
N GLN A 57 7.20 4.86 -11.82
CA GLN A 57 7.15 4.37 -10.45
C GLN A 57 5.92 3.48 -10.26
N ARG A 58 6.10 2.34 -9.59
CA ARG A 58 5.01 1.42 -9.26
C ARG A 58 4.05 2.09 -8.28
N HIS A 59 2.86 2.44 -8.76
CA HIS A 59 1.79 3.00 -7.95
C HIS A 59 0.89 1.90 -7.36
N PHE A 60 0.63 0.83 -8.11
CA PHE A 60 -0.18 -0.29 -7.63
C PHE A 60 0.45 -1.62 -8.03
N ILE A 61 0.46 -2.58 -7.09
CA ILE A 61 0.77 -3.98 -7.37
C ILE A 61 -0.20 -4.86 -6.59
N GLY A 62 -0.82 -5.81 -7.27
CA GLY A 62 -1.90 -6.59 -6.69
C GLY A 62 -2.34 -7.73 -7.59
N TYR A 63 -3.57 -8.16 -7.40
CA TYR A 63 -4.21 -9.19 -8.22
C TYR A 63 -5.65 -8.79 -8.60
N VAL A 64 -6.14 -9.35 -9.71
CA VAL A 64 -7.54 -9.25 -10.10
C VAL A 64 -8.38 -10.13 -9.16
N GLU A 65 -9.21 -9.52 -8.32
CA GLU A 65 -10.15 -10.22 -7.45
C GLU A 65 -11.45 -10.54 -8.19
N ARG A 66 -11.90 -9.63 -9.06
CA ARG A 66 -13.11 -9.80 -9.86
C ARG A 66 -12.97 -9.13 -11.22
N CYS A 67 -13.44 -9.78 -12.27
CA CYS A 67 -13.49 -9.25 -13.64
C CYS A 67 -14.93 -9.33 -14.14
N THR A 68 -15.44 -8.23 -14.69
CA THR A 68 -16.79 -8.15 -15.26
C THR A 68 -16.77 -7.43 -16.60
N ALA A 69 -17.53 -7.91 -17.59
CA ALA A 69 -17.63 -7.23 -18.88
C ALA A 69 -18.33 -5.87 -18.73
N ALA A 70 -17.72 -4.82 -19.28
CA ALA A 70 -18.37 -3.50 -19.40
C ALA A 70 -19.21 -3.42 -20.69
N ASN A 71 -18.67 -4.01 -21.76
CA ASN A 71 -19.29 -4.17 -23.08
C ASN A 71 -18.54 -5.28 -23.85
N ALA A 72 -18.75 -5.40 -25.16
CA ALA A 72 -18.15 -6.45 -25.99
C ALA A 72 -16.61 -6.38 -26.13
N VAL A 73 -16.00 -5.22 -25.84
CA VAL A 73 -14.56 -4.98 -26.05
C VAL A 73 -13.84 -4.47 -24.79
N GLU A 74 -14.54 -4.32 -23.67
CA GLU A 74 -13.98 -3.81 -22.42
C GLU A 74 -14.34 -4.68 -21.21
N GLN A 75 -13.39 -4.78 -20.28
CA GLN A 75 -13.57 -5.39 -18.96
C GLN A 75 -13.35 -4.36 -17.86
N VAL A 76 -14.07 -4.51 -16.74
CA VAL A 76 -13.80 -3.84 -15.47
C VAL A 76 -13.16 -4.83 -14.51
N LEU A 77 -11.96 -4.49 -14.05
CA LEU A 77 -11.18 -5.26 -13.09
C LEU A 77 -11.27 -4.61 -11.72
N PHE A 78 -11.82 -5.32 -10.74
CA PHE A 78 -11.66 -4.97 -9.33
C PHE A 78 -10.44 -5.71 -8.78
N CYS A 79 -9.48 -4.95 -8.27
CA CYS A 79 -8.19 -5.45 -7.84
C CYS A 79 -7.91 -5.08 -6.38
N ARG A 80 -7.09 -5.89 -5.72
CA ARG A 80 -6.53 -5.57 -4.40
C ARG A 80 -5.03 -5.75 -4.37
N GLU A 81 -4.37 -5.00 -3.51
CA GLU A 81 -2.96 -5.23 -3.19
C GLU A 81 -2.74 -6.65 -2.66
N LEU A 82 -1.53 -7.21 -2.83
CA LEU A 82 -1.19 -8.58 -2.46
C LEU A 82 -1.46 -8.84 -0.97
N ALA A 83 -1.17 -7.84 -0.12
CA ALA A 83 -1.42 -7.91 1.31
C ALA A 83 -2.90 -8.14 1.68
N ALA A 84 -3.84 -7.99 0.74
CA ALA A 84 -5.25 -8.30 0.97
C ALA A 84 -5.53 -9.79 1.26
N VAL A 85 -4.59 -10.68 0.93
CA VAL A 85 -4.68 -12.11 1.29
C VAL A 85 -4.79 -12.32 2.81
N LEU A 86 -4.30 -11.37 3.62
CA LEU A 86 -4.38 -11.39 5.09
C LEU A 86 -5.82 -11.19 5.61
N ALA A 87 -6.80 -10.91 4.75
CA ALA A 87 -8.22 -10.95 5.14
C ALA A 87 -8.71 -12.37 5.45
N ASN A 88 -8.00 -13.40 5.00
CA ASN A 88 -8.36 -14.80 5.24
C ASN A 88 -7.91 -15.27 6.63
N PRO A 89 -8.57 -16.32 7.19
CA PRO A 89 -8.13 -16.97 8.41
C PRO A 89 -6.65 -17.38 8.36
N LEU A 90 -5.91 -17.06 9.41
CA LEU A 90 -4.48 -17.31 9.51
C LEU A 90 -4.13 -17.85 10.91
N PRO A 91 -4.56 -19.09 11.23
CA PRO A 91 -4.31 -19.67 12.53
C PRO A 91 -2.82 -19.96 12.74
N MET A 92 -2.30 -19.59 13.90
CA MET A 92 -0.90 -19.78 14.28
C MET A 92 -0.80 -20.15 15.77
N ASN A 93 0.14 -21.03 16.09
CA ASN A 93 0.48 -21.41 17.46
C ASN A 93 1.99 -21.58 17.57
N LEU A 94 2.68 -20.47 17.80
CA LEU A 94 4.14 -20.39 17.77
C LEU A 94 4.69 -20.20 19.18
N ARG A 95 5.84 -20.82 19.47
CA ARG A 95 6.51 -20.76 20.77
C ARG A 95 7.91 -20.18 20.63
N HIS A 96 8.32 -19.36 21.60
CA HIS A 96 9.67 -18.77 21.66
C HIS A 96 10.10 -18.11 20.33
N VAL A 97 9.19 -17.31 19.76
CA VAL A 97 9.38 -16.64 18.47
C VAL A 97 9.64 -15.15 18.63
N ASP A 98 10.41 -14.59 17.71
CA ASP A 98 10.53 -13.14 17.54
C ASP A 98 9.64 -12.67 16.38
N LEU A 99 9.65 -11.36 16.10
CA LEU A 99 8.88 -10.76 15.01
C LEU A 99 9.19 -11.41 13.66
N ARG A 100 10.47 -11.70 13.38
CA ARG A 100 10.90 -12.27 12.10
C ARG A 100 10.39 -13.70 11.93
N ALA A 101 10.41 -14.50 12.98
CA ALA A 101 9.88 -15.86 12.97
C ALA A 101 8.36 -15.89 12.77
N VAL A 102 7.61 -14.97 13.42
CA VAL A 102 6.16 -14.85 13.17
C VAL A 102 5.90 -14.48 11.71
N LEU A 103 6.61 -13.48 11.17
CA LEU A 103 6.43 -13.07 9.77
C LEU A 103 6.88 -14.13 8.75
N ALA A 104 7.84 -14.98 9.12
CA ALA A 104 8.24 -16.13 8.30
C ALA A 104 7.11 -17.17 8.21
N GLU A 105 6.42 -17.45 9.31
CA GLU A 105 5.22 -18.31 9.30
C GLU A 105 4.11 -17.71 8.43
N ILE A 106 3.81 -16.42 8.60
CA ILE A 106 2.83 -15.71 7.76
C ILE A 106 3.24 -15.77 6.28
N SER A 107 4.53 -15.61 5.98
CA SER A 107 5.07 -15.72 4.62
C SER A 107 4.84 -17.11 4.03
N GLN A 108 5.11 -18.18 4.79
CA GLN A 108 4.88 -19.56 4.36
C GLN A 108 3.42 -19.83 4.02
N GLN A 109 2.48 -19.30 4.81
CA GLN A 109 1.05 -19.53 4.60
C GLN A 109 0.45 -18.67 3.48
N THR A 110 1.00 -17.49 3.21
CA THR A 110 0.38 -16.49 2.31
C THR A 110 1.17 -16.20 1.03
N GLY A 111 2.45 -16.55 0.98
CA GLY A 111 3.37 -16.15 -0.09
C GLY A 111 3.81 -14.69 -0.02
N LEU A 112 3.38 -13.91 0.98
CA LEU A 112 3.84 -12.53 1.16
C LEU A 112 5.31 -12.51 1.55
N ARG A 113 6.02 -11.46 1.12
CA ARG A 113 7.40 -11.18 1.53
C ARG A 113 7.41 -10.00 2.47
N PHE A 114 8.13 -10.13 3.59
CA PHE A 114 8.17 -9.10 4.62
C PHE A 114 9.53 -8.44 4.71
N ARG A 115 9.51 -7.12 4.91
CA ARG A 115 10.69 -6.31 5.22
C ARG A 115 10.58 -5.83 6.66
N VAL A 116 11.54 -6.25 7.48
CA VAL A 116 11.62 -5.88 8.90
C VAL A 116 12.93 -5.11 9.15
N PRO A 117 12.87 -3.90 9.72
CA PRO A 117 14.07 -3.11 9.99
C PRO A 117 14.95 -3.79 11.04
N ASP A 118 16.24 -3.49 11.02
CA ASP A 118 17.17 -4.00 12.03
C ASP A 118 17.08 -3.17 13.31
N ARG A 119 16.17 -3.58 14.20
CA ARG A 119 15.87 -2.90 15.47
C ARG A 119 15.70 -3.89 16.62
N PRO A 120 15.97 -3.49 17.87
CA PRO A 120 15.89 -4.39 19.02
C PRO A 120 14.55 -5.13 19.15
N TYR A 121 13.42 -4.44 18.92
CA TYR A 121 12.08 -5.05 19.00
C TYR A 121 11.90 -6.24 18.05
N ALA A 122 12.64 -6.30 16.93
CA ALA A 122 12.51 -7.36 15.95
C ALA A 122 13.11 -8.69 16.43
N GLY A 123 13.99 -8.66 17.44
CA GLY A 123 14.65 -9.84 18.03
C GLY A 123 14.13 -10.22 19.43
N VAL A 124 13.22 -9.44 20.01
CA VAL A 124 12.61 -9.77 21.30
C VAL A 124 11.79 -11.06 21.16
N LYS A 125 12.07 -12.05 22.00
CA LYS A 125 11.34 -13.32 22.00
C LYS A 125 10.06 -13.19 22.81
N ALA A 126 8.93 -13.47 22.16
CA ALA A 126 7.68 -13.75 22.83
C ALA A 126 7.64 -15.25 23.22
N PRO A 127 7.20 -15.60 24.44
CA PRO A 127 7.09 -16.99 24.85
C PRO A 127 6.07 -17.73 23.97
N TYR A 128 4.98 -17.06 23.60
CA TYR A 128 3.94 -17.57 22.70
C TYR A 128 3.41 -16.47 21.78
N PHE A 129 3.11 -16.86 20.54
CA PHE A 129 2.28 -16.08 19.62
C PHE A 129 1.15 -16.98 19.11
N TYR A 130 -0.10 -16.61 19.42
CA TYR A 130 -1.28 -17.40 19.09
C TYR A 130 -2.31 -16.53 18.38
N SER A 131 -2.84 -17.03 17.26
CA SER A 131 -3.92 -16.39 16.52
C SER A 131 -4.89 -17.46 16.03
N LEU A 132 -6.19 -17.18 16.16
CA LEU A 132 -7.28 -17.88 15.47
C LEU A 132 -8.05 -16.96 14.50
N ALA A 133 -7.59 -15.72 14.37
CA ALA A 133 -8.27 -14.69 13.59
C ALA A 133 -7.78 -14.67 12.14
N ALA A 134 -8.27 -13.70 11.37
CA ALA A 134 -7.66 -13.40 10.07
C ALA A 134 -6.27 -12.79 10.24
N GLY A 135 -5.49 -12.83 9.17
CA GLY A 135 -4.13 -12.31 9.12
C GLY A 135 -4.04 -10.85 9.56
N TYR A 136 -5.01 -9.99 9.26
CA TYR A 136 -5.01 -8.58 9.70
C TYR A 136 -4.92 -8.44 11.22
N GLN A 137 -5.73 -9.18 11.98
CA GLN A 137 -5.69 -9.11 13.45
C GLN A 137 -4.38 -9.68 13.99
N ALA A 138 -3.83 -10.71 13.35
CA ALA A 138 -2.51 -11.22 13.70
C ALA A 138 -1.43 -10.16 13.49
N MET A 139 -1.44 -9.46 12.35
CA MET A 139 -0.50 -8.38 12.03
C MET A 139 -0.63 -7.21 13.01
N ASP A 140 -1.85 -6.75 13.31
CA ASP A 140 -2.08 -5.63 14.22
C ASP A 140 -1.65 -5.96 15.66
N SER A 141 -1.73 -7.23 16.07
CA SER A 141 -1.29 -7.68 17.39
C SER A 141 0.22 -7.57 17.60
N LEU A 142 1.02 -7.58 16.51
CA LEU A 142 2.49 -7.52 16.58
C LEU A 142 2.98 -6.28 17.32
N ALA A 143 2.27 -5.16 17.17
CA ALA A 143 2.57 -3.91 17.89
C ALA A 143 2.68 -4.14 19.40
N ARG A 144 1.68 -4.83 19.98
CA ARG A 144 1.61 -5.10 21.41
C ARG A 144 2.58 -6.21 21.83
N VAL A 145 2.65 -7.29 21.05
CA VAL A 145 3.48 -8.45 21.40
C VAL A 145 4.96 -8.09 21.47
N PHE A 146 5.44 -7.27 20.53
CA PHE A 146 6.86 -6.91 20.41
C PHE A 146 7.17 -5.49 20.88
N GLY A 147 6.19 -4.76 21.43
CA GLY A 147 6.38 -3.41 21.97
C GLY A 147 6.85 -2.40 20.91
N ILE A 148 6.28 -2.44 19.72
CA ILE A 148 6.73 -1.63 18.57
C ILE A 148 6.03 -0.26 18.60
N PRO A 149 6.78 0.86 18.75
CA PRO A 149 6.19 2.20 18.80
C PRO A 149 5.69 2.64 17.42
N ASP A 150 4.54 3.34 17.37
CA ASP A 150 3.91 3.82 16.11
C ASP A 150 3.95 2.75 15.01
N PHE A 151 3.48 1.55 15.37
CA PHE A 151 3.53 0.37 14.52
C PHE A 151 2.76 0.57 13.22
N THR A 152 3.34 0.13 12.12
CA THR A 152 2.70 0.07 10.81
C THR A 152 3.12 -1.20 10.10
N TRP A 153 2.19 -1.74 9.31
CA TRP A 153 2.52 -2.63 8.22
C TRP A 153 1.88 -2.11 6.94
N HIS A 154 2.64 -2.06 5.85
CA HIS A 154 2.12 -1.56 4.57
C HIS A 154 2.86 -2.18 3.39
N GLN A 155 2.12 -2.44 2.32
CA GLN A 155 2.68 -2.92 1.08
C GLN A 155 3.44 -1.79 0.35
N GLN A 156 4.66 -2.10 -0.06
CA GLN A 156 5.54 -1.21 -0.82
C GLN A 156 5.39 -1.45 -2.33
N GLY A 157 5.92 -0.55 -3.15
CA GLY A 157 5.84 -0.65 -4.61
C GLY A 157 6.50 -1.92 -5.18
N ASN A 158 7.42 -2.55 -4.48
CA ASN A 158 8.02 -3.84 -4.89
C ASN A 158 7.18 -5.07 -4.47
N GLY A 159 6.01 -4.87 -3.85
CA GLY A 159 5.12 -5.92 -3.36
C GLY A 159 5.53 -6.52 -2.01
N GLU A 160 6.66 -6.12 -1.42
CA GLU A 160 6.99 -6.49 -0.04
C GLU A 160 6.12 -5.71 0.95
N VAL A 161 5.86 -6.30 2.10
CA VAL A 161 5.14 -5.66 3.21
C VAL A 161 6.16 -5.25 4.26
N PHE A 162 6.31 -3.94 4.47
CA PHE A 162 7.07 -3.42 5.61
C PHE A 162 6.33 -3.76 6.91
N VAL A 163 7.05 -4.10 7.97
CA VAL A 163 6.49 -4.34 9.32
C VAL A 163 7.45 -3.79 10.37
N GLY A 164 6.99 -2.82 11.15
CA GLY A 164 7.82 -2.20 12.20
C GLY A 164 7.29 -0.84 12.64
N SER A 165 8.13 -0.08 13.33
CA SER A 165 7.82 1.32 13.64
C SER A 165 7.78 2.15 12.37
N TRP A 166 6.83 3.09 12.26
CA TRP A 166 6.78 4.00 11.12
C TRP A 166 8.10 4.75 10.92
N ALA A 167 8.77 5.17 12.00
CA ALA A 167 10.04 5.90 11.94
C ALA A 167 11.17 5.09 11.26
N ASP A 168 11.06 3.76 11.25
CA ASP A 168 12.02 2.85 10.62
C ASP A 168 11.63 2.47 9.18
N SER A 169 10.47 2.92 8.73
CA SER A 169 9.98 2.65 7.38
C SER A 169 10.70 3.50 6.35
N PHE A 170 10.56 3.11 5.07
CA PHE A 170 11.06 3.89 3.94
C PHE A 170 10.62 5.37 3.99
N PHE A 171 9.41 5.63 4.48
CA PHE A 171 8.88 6.98 4.59
C PHE A 171 9.33 7.70 5.87
N GLY A 172 9.43 6.99 7.00
CA GLY A 172 9.80 7.60 8.28
C GLY A 172 11.24 8.08 8.36
N VAL A 173 12.15 7.47 7.61
CA VAL A 173 13.57 7.89 7.57
C VAL A 173 13.84 9.05 6.59
N ARG A 174 12.83 9.50 5.84
CA ARG A 174 12.98 10.52 4.79
C ARG A 174 12.45 11.87 5.25
N ALA A 175 13.07 12.93 4.73
CA ALA A 175 12.58 14.29 4.92
C ALA A 175 11.17 14.44 4.31
N PRO A 176 10.30 15.28 4.92
CA PRO A 176 9.00 15.58 4.36
C PRO A 176 9.07 16.13 2.94
N LEU A 177 8.22 15.60 2.06
CA LEU A 177 8.06 16.09 0.70
C LEU A 177 7.46 17.49 0.75
N GLN A 178 8.18 18.47 0.21
CA GLN A 178 7.66 19.82 0.09
C GLN A 178 6.71 19.88 -1.11
N ILE A 179 5.42 20.06 -0.84
CA ILE A 179 4.41 20.26 -1.86
C ILE A 179 4.08 21.75 -1.84
N PRO A 180 4.37 22.49 -2.93
CA PRO A 180 4.03 23.91 -3.02
C PRO A 180 2.53 24.12 -2.80
N THR A 181 2.18 25.14 -2.03
CA THR A 181 0.78 25.49 -1.70
C THR A 181 -0.08 25.72 -2.93
N GLU A 182 0.55 26.14 -4.03
CA GLU A 182 -0.08 26.43 -5.32
C GLU A 182 -0.57 25.14 -6.03
N LEU A 183 -0.07 23.97 -5.62
CA LEU A 183 -0.54 22.68 -6.14
C LEU A 183 -1.75 22.14 -5.36
N PHE A 184 -2.14 22.78 -4.27
CA PHE A 184 -3.33 22.42 -3.50
C PHE A 184 -4.55 23.15 -4.08
N ASP A 185 -5.36 22.44 -4.85
CA ASP A 185 -6.66 22.97 -5.27
C ASP A 185 -7.64 22.83 -4.10
N GLY A 186 -7.69 23.87 -3.27
CA GLY A 186 -8.46 23.91 -2.02
C GLY A 186 -7.76 23.20 -0.87
N TYR A 187 -6.99 23.96 -0.08
CA TYR A 187 -6.62 23.55 1.28
C TYR A 187 -7.89 23.52 2.13
N GLN A 188 -8.64 22.43 2.06
CA GLN A 188 -9.81 22.26 2.91
C GLN A 188 -9.30 22.09 4.34
N GLY A 189 -9.91 22.79 5.31
CA GLY A 189 -9.63 22.65 6.75
C GLY A 189 -9.84 21.24 7.35
N ASN A 190 -9.95 20.21 6.50
CA ASN A 190 -10.20 18.81 6.77
C ASN A 190 -8.99 17.91 6.46
N GLN A 191 -7.77 18.45 6.40
CA GLN A 191 -6.53 17.65 6.20
C GLN A 191 -6.55 16.83 4.88
N SER A 192 -7.03 17.43 3.80
CA SER A 192 -7.14 16.80 2.48
C SER A 192 -6.94 17.78 1.35
N ALA A 193 -6.45 17.31 0.20
CA ALA A 193 -6.27 18.12 -1.00
C ALA A 193 -6.26 17.32 -2.29
N MET A 194 -6.55 18.03 -3.39
CA MET A 194 -6.28 17.57 -4.75
C MET A 194 -4.97 18.15 -5.23
N VAL A 195 -4.09 17.29 -5.75
CA VAL A 195 -2.79 17.67 -6.34
C VAL A 195 -2.61 16.97 -7.69
N ALA A 196 -1.73 17.51 -8.53
CA ALA A 196 -1.23 16.73 -9.68
C ALA A 196 -0.63 15.41 -9.18
N ALA A 197 -0.81 14.31 -9.91
CA ALA A 197 -0.30 13.02 -9.49
C ALA A 197 1.19 13.08 -9.15
N LEU A 198 1.60 12.56 -8.00
CA LEU A 198 3.00 12.54 -7.57
C LEU A 198 3.52 11.10 -7.63
N PRO A 199 4.23 10.70 -8.70
CA PRO A 199 4.79 9.36 -8.82
C PRO A 199 5.63 8.98 -7.58
N GLY A 200 5.31 7.84 -6.98
CA GLY A 200 5.97 7.37 -5.75
C GLY A 200 5.32 7.84 -4.44
N LEU A 201 4.38 8.79 -4.46
CA LEU A 201 3.60 9.14 -3.27
C LEU A 201 2.71 7.97 -2.85
N ARG A 202 2.77 7.61 -1.57
CA ARG A 202 1.97 6.55 -0.95
C ARG A 202 1.64 6.94 0.50
N PRO A 203 0.61 6.32 1.11
CA PRO A 203 0.37 6.45 2.54
C PRO A 203 1.62 6.13 3.37
N GLY A 204 1.84 6.89 4.44
CA GLY A 204 3.03 6.85 5.27
C GLY A 204 4.05 7.96 4.95
N ALA A 205 4.06 8.50 3.74
CA ALA A 205 4.89 9.67 3.40
C ALA A 205 4.52 10.88 4.25
N THR A 206 5.52 11.69 4.61
CA THR A 206 5.31 13.00 5.22
C THR A 206 5.38 14.10 4.17
N ILE A 207 4.56 15.13 4.34
CA ILE A 207 4.54 16.32 3.50
C ILE A 207 4.81 17.56 4.35
N ASN A 208 5.29 18.63 3.73
CA ASN A 208 5.41 19.98 4.29
C ASN A 208 6.05 20.01 5.71
N ALA A 209 5.26 20.31 6.74
CA ALA A 209 5.72 20.47 8.12
C ALA A 209 5.80 19.15 8.91
N GLY A 210 5.51 18.02 8.27
CA GLY A 210 5.56 16.69 8.88
C GLY A 210 4.20 15.99 8.92
N GLU A 211 3.19 16.50 8.23
CA GLU A 211 1.89 15.85 8.12
C GLU A 211 2.03 14.49 7.43
N ARG A 212 1.51 13.42 8.04
CA ARG A 212 1.63 12.07 7.51
C ARG A 212 0.44 11.74 6.63
N VAL A 213 0.68 11.46 5.36
CA VAL A 213 -0.32 11.00 4.40
C VAL A 213 -0.92 9.68 4.87
N THR A 214 -2.25 9.63 4.97
CA THR A 214 -3.02 8.45 5.40
C THR A 214 -3.77 7.78 4.25
N SER A 215 -4.07 8.53 3.19
CA SER A 215 -4.76 8.03 2.00
C SER A 215 -4.28 8.73 0.75
N VAL A 216 -4.19 8.00 -0.35
CA VAL A 216 -3.89 8.51 -1.70
C VAL A 216 -4.88 7.86 -2.66
N ALA A 217 -5.71 8.66 -3.33
CA ALA A 217 -6.59 8.21 -4.39
C ALA A 217 -6.16 8.81 -5.73
N LEU A 218 -5.71 7.97 -6.67
CA LEU A 218 -5.35 8.36 -8.03
C LEU A 218 -6.55 8.16 -8.96
N ALA A 219 -6.92 9.22 -9.66
CA ALA A 219 -7.87 9.19 -10.76
C ALA A 219 -7.47 10.22 -11.81
N ASN A 220 -7.44 9.82 -13.07
CA ASN A 220 -6.95 10.65 -14.18
C ASN A 220 -5.50 11.11 -13.92
N ASP A 221 -5.23 12.40 -13.99
CA ASP A 221 -3.90 13.00 -13.78
C ASP A 221 -3.75 13.63 -12.39
N GLN A 222 -4.70 13.38 -11.48
CA GLN A 222 -4.74 13.97 -10.15
C GLN A 222 -4.72 12.90 -9.05
N MET A 223 -4.24 13.31 -7.87
CA MET A 223 -4.33 12.55 -6.63
C MET A 223 -5.11 13.33 -5.59
N ALA A 224 -6.11 12.69 -4.99
CA ALA A 224 -6.70 13.14 -3.74
C ALA A 224 -5.86 12.56 -2.59
N ILE A 225 -5.29 13.42 -1.75
CA ILE A 225 -4.50 13.02 -0.61
C ILE A 225 -5.21 13.42 0.68
N ARG A 226 -5.10 12.58 1.70
CA ARG A 226 -5.50 12.89 3.09
C ARG A 226 -4.31 12.68 4.00
N TRP A 227 -4.22 13.46 5.06
CA TRP A 227 -3.14 13.34 6.03
C TRP A 227 -3.65 13.48 7.45
N LYS A 228 -2.79 13.12 8.41
CA LYS A 228 -2.94 13.48 9.82
C LYS A 228 -1.79 14.39 10.21
N THR A 229 -2.05 15.40 11.03
CA THR A 229 -0.98 16.14 11.70
C THR A 229 -0.29 15.16 12.65
N GLN A 230 1.05 15.08 12.62
CA GLN A 230 1.75 14.37 13.68
C GLN A 230 1.51 15.15 14.98
N SER A 231 0.78 14.54 15.91
CA SER A 231 0.80 14.99 17.29
C SER A 231 2.26 14.88 17.73
N ALA A 232 2.89 16.00 18.10
CA ALA A 232 4.13 15.94 18.85
C ALA A 232 3.81 15.09 20.08
N ALA A 233 4.46 13.94 20.22
CA ALA A 233 4.36 13.16 21.44
C ALA A 233 4.87 14.07 22.57
N ALA A 234 3.98 14.38 23.51
CA ALA A 234 4.33 15.01 24.78
C ALA A 234 5.03 13.99 25.68
#